data_AF-A0A455IT60-F1
#
_entry.id   AF-A0A455IT60-F1
#
_cell.length_a   1.000
_cell.length_b   1.000
_cell.length_c   1.000
_cell.angle_alpha   90.00
_cell.angle_beta   90.00
_cell.angle_gamma   90.00
#
_symmetry.space_group_name_H-M   'P 1'
#
loop_
_entity.id
_entity.type
_entity.pdbx_description
1 polymer ?
#
loop_
_entity_poly.entity_id
_entity_poly.type
_entity_poly.pdbx_seq_one_letter_code
_entity_poly.pdbx_strand_id
1 'polypeptide(L)'
;WAPINSSTCYRKTIYFLAWTDWFAIFLLLLSAFGVVLVLSVCVIFTKNLDTPVVKASGGLTVCYIILFSHFLIFLSTVFFIDVPTEFKCKTRQALFGISFTLCISCILIKSLKILLAFSFDPKLQNFLKCMYKPIPTVVTCTGIQVIICTFWLIFNTPFVNQNFSIPRAIILECNEGSIVAFGIM
;
A
#
# COMPACT_ATOMS: atom_id res chain seq x y z
N TRP A 1 10.06 -29.92 -19.24
CA TRP A 1 9.22 -30.23 -20.41
C TRP A 1 10.02 -31.16 -21.31
N ALA A 2 9.36 -32.11 -21.93
CA ALA A 2 9.98 -33.02 -22.87
C ALA A 2 9.14 -32.98 -24.15
N PRO A 3 9.76 -32.84 -25.34
CA PRO A 3 9.03 -33.04 -26.58
C PRO A 3 8.54 -34.49 -26.69
N ILE A 4 7.49 -34.72 -27.48
CA ILE A 4 6.95 -36.07 -27.73
C ILE A 4 8.09 -36.98 -28.23
N ASN A 5 8.21 -38.18 -27.64
CA ASN A 5 9.27 -39.16 -27.85
C ASN A 5 10.70 -38.77 -27.40
N SER A 6 10.87 -37.76 -26.53
CA SER A 6 12.16 -37.48 -25.90
C SER A 6 12.38 -38.33 -24.65
N SER A 7 13.57 -38.95 -24.55
CA SER A 7 14.06 -39.60 -23.31
C SER A 7 14.67 -38.62 -22.31
N THR A 8 14.79 -37.33 -22.68
CA THR A 8 15.41 -36.28 -21.86
C THR A 8 14.39 -35.20 -21.47
N CYS A 9 14.50 -34.73 -20.23
CA CYS A 9 13.67 -33.66 -19.66
C CYS A 9 14.44 -32.33 -19.62
N TYR A 10 13.85 -31.28 -20.19
CA TYR A 10 14.39 -29.92 -20.14
C TYR A 10 13.77 -29.12 -19.00
N ARG A 11 14.56 -28.26 -18.35
CA ARG A 11 14.06 -27.36 -17.31
C ARG A 11 13.06 -26.36 -17.92
N LYS A 12 11.91 -26.15 -17.26
CA LYS A 12 10.93 -25.15 -17.70
C LYS A 12 11.46 -23.73 -17.39
N THR A 13 11.13 -22.78 -18.25
CA THR A 13 11.45 -21.36 -18.02
C THR A 13 10.59 -20.82 -16.88
N ILE A 14 11.19 -20.07 -15.97
CA ILE A 14 10.52 -19.49 -14.82
C ILE A 14 10.20 -18.03 -15.13
N TYR A 15 8.94 -17.64 -15.01
CA TYR A 15 8.48 -16.26 -15.19
C TYR A 15 8.14 -15.66 -13.83
N PHE A 16 8.65 -14.45 -13.61
CA PHE A 16 8.35 -13.57 -12.50
C PHE A 16 8.47 -12.13 -13.04
N LEU A 17 8.03 -11.13 -12.28
CA LEU A 17 8.14 -9.74 -12.69
C LEU A 17 9.59 -9.27 -12.53
N ALA A 18 10.38 -9.48 -13.58
CA ALA A 18 11.82 -9.26 -13.55
C ALA A 18 12.14 -7.77 -13.72
N TRP A 19 13.27 -7.34 -13.17
CA TRP A 19 13.77 -5.96 -13.31
C TRP A 19 13.99 -5.54 -14.77
N THR A 20 14.14 -6.50 -15.67
CA THR A 20 14.33 -6.30 -17.11
C THR A 20 13.01 -6.10 -17.86
N ASP A 21 11.87 -6.43 -17.25
CA ASP A 21 10.58 -6.28 -17.90
C ASP A 21 10.19 -4.81 -17.99
N TRP A 22 9.69 -4.40 -19.16
CA TRP A 22 9.36 -3.00 -19.42
C TRP A 22 8.32 -2.45 -18.42
N PHE A 23 7.37 -3.28 -18.02
CA PHE A 23 6.37 -2.95 -17.02
C PHE A 23 6.98 -2.73 -15.62
N ALA A 24 7.94 -3.57 -15.22
CA ALA A 24 8.63 -3.43 -13.94
C ALA A 24 9.47 -2.14 -13.92
N ILE A 25 10.21 -1.86 -14.99
CA ILE A 25 11.00 -0.64 -15.14
C ILE A 25 10.10 0.59 -15.05
N PHE A 26 8.96 0.59 -15.75
CA PHE A 26 8.00 1.70 -15.70
C PHE A 26 7.48 1.94 -14.27
N LEU A 27 7.08 0.88 -13.55
CA LEU A 27 6.61 0.99 -12.17
C LEU A 27 7.70 1.50 -11.22
N LEU A 28 8.95 1.06 -11.39
CA LEU A 28 10.08 1.52 -10.59
C LEU A 28 10.38 2.99 -10.82
N LEU A 29 10.36 3.45 -12.07
CA LEU A 29 10.57 4.86 -12.40
C LEU A 29 9.46 5.73 -11.79
N LEU A 30 8.20 5.31 -11.90
CA LEU A 30 7.08 6.02 -11.30
C LEU A 30 7.18 6.06 -9.77
N SER A 31 7.54 4.94 -9.15
CA SER A 31 7.74 4.86 -7.70
C SER A 31 8.91 5.76 -7.25
N ALA A 32 10.04 5.71 -7.93
CA ALA A 32 11.21 6.55 -7.63
C ALA A 32 10.87 8.04 -7.76
N PHE A 33 10.18 8.43 -8.84
CA PHE A 33 9.70 9.80 -9.01
C PHE A 33 8.74 10.22 -7.88
N GLY A 34 7.81 9.34 -7.51
CA GLY A 34 6.91 9.54 -6.39
C GLY A 34 7.63 9.77 -5.07
N VAL A 35 8.66 8.98 -4.76
CA VAL A 35 9.48 9.14 -3.55
C VAL A 35 10.21 10.49 -3.55
N VAL A 36 10.79 10.89 -4.69
CA VAL A 36 11.45 12.21 -4.83
C VAL A 36 10.47 13.35 -4.58
N LEU A 37 9.24 13.25 -5.11
CA LEU A 37 8.19 14.23 -4.85
C LEU A 37 7.81 14.28 -3.37
N VAL A 38 7.58 13.14 -2.72
CA VAL A 38 7.23 13.08 -1.29
C VAL A 38 8.34 13.71 -0.43
N LEU A 39 9.61 13.42 -0.72
CA LEU A 39 10.74 14.02 -0.02
C LEU A 39 10.82 15.52 -0.25
N SER A 40 10.67 15.97 -1.49
CA SER A 40 10.68 17.40 -1.84
C SER A 40 9.59 18.16 -1.09
N VAL A 41 8.37 17.61 -1.09
CA VAL A 41 7.23 18.19 -0.37
C VAL A 41 7.49 18.18 1.14
N CYS A 42 8.04 17.10 1.70
CA CYS A 42 8.44 17.00 3.10
C CYS A 42 9.43 18.11 3.49
N VAL A 43 10.47 18.34 2.69
CA VAL A 43 11.45 19.42 2.90
C VAL A 43 10.77 20.79 2.87
N ILE A 44 9.91 21.04 1.88
CA ILE A 44 9.16 22.30 1.76
C ILE A 44 8.30 22.54 3.00
N PHE A 45 7.54 21.54 3.46
CA PHE A 45 6.75 21.66 4.69
C PHE A 45 7.62 21.94 5.91
N THR A 46 8.74 21.22 6.06
CA THR A 46 9.69 21.40 7.17
C THR A 46 10.36 22.79 7.18
N LYS A 47 10.55 23.40 6.01
CA LYS A 47 11.11 24.76 5.91
C LYS A 47 10.06 25.85 6.14
N ASN A 48 8.80 25.59 5.82
CA ASN A 48 7.70 26.55 5.87
C ASN A 48 6.74 26.30 7.05
N LEU A 49 7.23 25.72 8.15
CA LEU A 49 6.43 25.30 9.32
C LEU A 49 5.59 26.43 9.90
N ASP A 50 6.09 27.66 9.83
CA ASP A 50 5.41 28.83 10.38
C ASP A 50 4.36 29.45 9.49
N THR A 51 4.28 29.03 8.22
CA THR A 51 3.32 29.60 7.28
C THR A 51 1.88 29.28 7.69
N PRO A 52 0.94 30.23 7.53
CA PRO A 52 -0.46 30.04 7.90
C PRO A 52 -1.09 28.89 7.11
N VAL A 53 -0.57 28.56 5.92
CA VAL A 53 -1.01 27.44 5.08
C VAL A 53 -0.81 26.09 5.79
N VAL A 54 0.36 25.86 6.40
CA VAL A 54 0.66 24.59 7.09
C VAL A 54 -0.18 24.44 8.36
N LYS A 55 -0.28 25.53 9.14
CA LYS A 55 -1.13 25.60 10.35
C LYS A 55 -2.61 25.36 10.00
N ALA A 56 -3.10 26.04 8.96
CA ALA A 56 -4.47 25.89 8.48
C ALA A 56 -4.75 24.50 7.87
N SER A 57 -3.75 23.74 7.42
CA SER A 57 -3.95 22.41 6.84
C SER A 57 -4.12 21.27 7.86
N GLY A 58 -3.97 21.54 9.16
CA GLY A 58 -4.09 20.55 10.24
C GLY A 58 -2.81 20.37 11.06
N GLY A 59 -1.86 21.30 10.93
CA GLY A 59 -0.55 21.24 11.58
C GLY A 59 0.42 20.28 10.90
N LEU A 60 1.63 20.17 11.44
CA LEU A 60 2.66 19.22 11.01
C LEU A 60 2.10 17.80 10.95
N THR A 61 1.52 17.35 12.06
CA THR A 61 1.28 15.92 12.32
C THR A 61 0.44 15.26 11.22
N VAL A 62 -0.65 15.91 10.79
CA VAL A 62 -1.52 15.36 9.73
C VAL A 62 -0.82 15.34 8.38
N CYS A 63 -0.05 16.38 8.05
CA CYS A 63 0.67 16.45 6.78
C CYS A 63 1.78 15.39 6.69
N TYR A 64 2.54 15.18 7.77
CA TYR A 64 3.55 14.13 7.83
C TYR A 64 2.94 12.73 7.73
N ILE A 65 1.79 12.49 8.35
CA ILE A 65 1.08 11.20 8.22
C ILE A 65 0.69 10.95 6.76
N ILE A 66 0.19 11.97 6.05
CA ILE A 66 -0.16 11.85 4.62
C ILE A 66 1.08 11.53 3.76
N LEU A 67 2.17 12.26 3.98
CA LEU A 67 3.43 12.04 3.26
C LEU A 67 3.99 10.66 3.54
N PHE A 68 3.95 10.22 4.79
CA PHE A 68 4.37 8.89 5.20
C PHE A 68 3.51 7.80 4.56
N SER A 69 2.19 7.99 4.49
CA SER A 69 1.28 7.06 3.79
C SER A 69 1.65 6.92 2.32
N HIS A 70 1.88 8.03 1.60
CA HIS A 70 2.30 7.97 0.19
C HIS A 70 3.66 7.30 0.02
N PHE A 71 4.60 7.57 0.92
CA PHE A 71 5.90 6.91 0.91
C PHE A 71 5.76 5.39 1.02
N LEU A 72 4.92 4.90 1.93
CA LEU A 72 4.67 3.46 2.09
C LEU A 72 3.99 2.85 0.85
N ILE A 73 3.11 3.58 0.18
CA ILE A 73 2.51 3.14 -1.10
C ILE A 73 3.59 2.93 -2.15
N PHE A 74 4.46 3.92 -2.38
CA PHE A 74 5.54 3.80 -3.36
C PHE A 74 6.53 2.68 -2.99
N LEU A 75 6.83 2.54 -1.70
CA LEU A 75 7.66 1.45 -1.19
C LEU A 75 7.01 0.08 -1.43
N SER A 76 5.69 -0.04 -1.23
CA SER A 76 4.96 -1.30 -1.45
C SER A 76 5.11 -1.80 -2.88
N THR A 77 5.10 -0.90 -3.88
CA THR A 77 5.30 -1.25 -5.30
C THR A 77 6.63 -1.98 -5.54
N VAL A 78 7.69 -1.61 -4.81
CA VAL A 78 9.01 -2.25 -4.94
C VAL A 78 9.00 -3.70 -4.45
N PHE A 79 8.17 -4.03 -3.45
CA PHE A 79 8.04 -5.40 -2.93
C PHE A 79 7.37 -6.36 -3.90
N PHE A 80 6.61 -5.87 -4.87
CA PHE A 80 6.00 -6.69 -5.92
C PHE A 80 6.97 -7.07 -7.04
N ILE A 81 8.11 -6.38 -7.15
CA ILE A 81 9.09 -6.56 -8.21
C ILE A 81 10.19 -7.50 -7.69
N ASP A 82 10.75 -8.30 -8.62
CA ASP A 82 11.78 -9.34 -8.40
C ASP A 82 11.21 -10.73 -8.00
N VAL A 83 12.11 -11.69 -7.77
CA VAL A 83 11.75 -13.06 -7.38
C VAL A 83 10.93 -13.06 -6.07
N PRO A 84 9.74 -13.69 -6.05
CA PRO A 84 8.94 -13.77 -4.84
C PRO A 84 9.62 -14.68 -3.82
N THR A 85 9.93 -14.10 -2.67
CA THR A 85 10.39 -14.84 -1.47
C THR A 85 9.25 -14.89 -0.46
N GLU A 86 9.28 -15.85 0.47
CA GLU A 86 8.26 -15.93 1.52
C GLU A 86 8.10 -14.62 2.30
N PHE A 87 9.21 -13.94 2.58
CA PHE A 87 9.19 -12.63 3.23
C PHE A 87 8.48 -11.57 2.38
N LYS A 88 8.80 -11.48 1.08
CA LYS A 88 8.14 -10.53 0.16
C LYS A 88 6.64 -10.84 0.01
N CYS A 89 6.26 -12.11 -0.05
CA CYS A 89 4.86 -12.53 -0.11
C CYS A 89 4.05 -12.09 1.12
N LYS A 90 4.62 -12.23 2.32
CA LYS A 90 3.97 -11.79 3.57
C LYS A 90 3.87 -10.28 3.68
N THR A 91 4.95 -9.58 3.30
CA THR A 91 5.05 -8.14 3.51
C THR A 91 4.31 -7.31 2.46
N ARG A 92 4.24 -7.74 1.19
CA ARG A 92 3.66 -6.90 0.13
C ARG A 92 2.17 -6.60 0.34
N GLN A 93 1.35 -7.61 0.65
CA GLN A 93 -0.09 -7.42 0.84
C GLN A 93 -0.37 -6.64 2.12
N ALA A 94 0.31 -6.99 3.22
CA ALA A 94 0.16 -6.28 4.49
C ALA A 94 0.56 -4.80 4.35
N LEU A 95 1.69 -4.53 3.70
CA LEU A 95 2.17 -3.17 3.48
C LEU A 95 1.21 -2.38 2.58
N PHE A 96 0.71 -2.99 1.50
CA PHE A 96 -0.27 -2.37 0.61
C PHE A 96 -1.57 -2.04 1.35
N GLY A 97 -2.16 -3.00 2.07
CA GLY A 97 -3.40 -2.81 2.82
C GLY A 97 -3.28 -1.74 3.91
N ILE A 98 -2.22 -1.78 4.71
CA ILE A 98 -1.96 -0.75 5.74
C ILE A 98 -1.78 0.63 5.11
N SER A 99 -1.04 0.73 4.00
CA SER A 99 -0.81 1.99 3.30
C SER A 99 -2.09 2.56 2.69
N PHE A 100 -2.93 1.70 2.13
CA PHE A 100 -4.22 2.06 1.55
C PHE A 100 -5.20 2.56 2.63
N THR A 101 -5.32 1.83 3.74
CA THR A 101 -6.16 2.25 4.87
C THR A 101 -5.67 3.57 5.47
N LEU A 102 -4.36 3.74 5.64
CA LEU A 102 -3.76 5.02 6.03
C LEU A 102 -4.18 6.17 5.09
N CYS A 103 -4.11 5.94 3.78
CA CYS A 103 -4.45 6.93 2.76
C CYS A 103 -5.92 7.32 2.83
N ILE A 104 -6.83 6.33 2.88
CA ILE A 104 -8.28 6.57 3.01
C ILE A 104 -8.60 7.31 4.30
N SER A 105 -8.01 6.92 5.43
CA SER A 105 -8.22 7.63 6.70
C SER A 105 -7.78 9.10 6.59
N CYS A 106 -6.66 9.37 5.92
CA CYS A 106 -6.20 10.73 5.70
C CYS A 106 -7.15 11.55 4.79
N ILE A 107 -7.63 10.95 3.70
CA ILE A 107 -8.61 11.56 2.80
C ILE A 107 -9.90 11.87 3.59
N LEU A 108 -10.38 10.93 4.40
CA LEU A 108 -11.55 11.11 5.26
C LEU A 108 -11.37 12.30 6.20
N ILE A 109 -10.21 12.43 6.87
CA ILE A 109 -9.92 13.57 7.74
C ILE A 109 -9.89 14.90 6.98
N LYS A 110 -9.28 14.94 5.80
CA LYS A 110 -9.26 16.16 4.95
C LYS A 110 -10.67 16.53 4.49
N SER A 111 -11.47 15.55 4.08
CA SER A 111 -12.87 15.76 3.67
C SER A 111 -13.74 16.23 4.83
N LEU A 112 -13.62 15.64 6.02
CA LEU A 112 -14.35 16.07 7.22
C LEU A 112 -14.02 17.51 7.60
N LYS A 113 -12.75 17.91 7.48
CA LYS A 113 -12.32 19.29 7.73
C LYS A 113 -12.97 20.28 6.77
N ILE A 114 -12.99 19.95 5.48
CA ILE A 114 -13.64 20.77 4.44
C ILE A 114 -15.14 20.88 4.76
N LEU A 115 -15.80 19.75 5.02
CA LEU A 115 -17.20 19.71 5.42
C LEU A 115 -17.50 20.57 6.65
N LEU A 116 -16.63 20.52 7.67
CA LEU A 116 -16.78 21.33 8.88
C LEU A 116 -16.63 22.83 8.59
N ALA A 117 -15.73 23.21 7.69
CA ALA A 117 -15.51 24.60 7.31
C ALA A 117 -16.67 25.19 6.49
N PHE A 118 -17.34 24.37 5.68
CA PHE A 118 -18.43 24.81 4.80
C PHE A 118 -19.84 24.47 5.32
N SER A 119 -19.95 23.80 6.48
CA SER A 119 -21.24 23.50 7.09
C SER A 119 -21.74 24.71 7.88
N PHE A 120 -23.01 25.08 7.68
CA PHE A 120 -23.67 26.17 8.42
C PHE A 120 -24.78 25.66 9.36
N ASP A 121 -25.12 24.37 9.30
CA ASP A 121 -26.11 23.75 10.20
C ASP A 121 -25.45 23.41 11.55
N PRO A 122 -25.91 23.97 12.68
CA PRO A 122 -25.29 23.77 13.99
C PRO A 122 -25.34 22.31 14.46
N LYS A 123 -26.37 21.53 14.09
CA LYS A 123 -26.46 20.11 14.48
C LYS A 123 -25.43 19.28 13.73
N LEU A 124 -25.27 19.53 12.43
CA LEU A 124 -24.28 18.87 11.60
C LEU A 124 -22.85 19.29 11.98
N GLN A 125 -22.60 20.57 12.27
CA GLN A 125 -21.30 21.04 12.76
C GLN A 125 -20.89 20.35 14.06
N ASN A 126 -21.81 20.17 15.01
CA ASN A 126 -21.50 19.54 16.29
C ASN A 126 -21.12 18.05 16.11
N PHE A 127 -21.83 17.35 15.22
CA PHE A 127 -21.52 15.98 14.82
C PHE A 127 -20.14 15.88 14.14
N LEU A 128 -19.88 16.73 13.14
CA LEU A 128 -18.61 16.78 12.40
C LEU A 128 -17.43 17.12 13.33
N LYS A 129 -17.61 18.02 14.31
CA LYS A 129 -16.60 18.32 15.33
C LYS A 129 -16.26 17.11 16.19
N CYS A 130 -17.28 16.31 16.57
CA CYS A 130 -17.08 15.10 17.36
C CYS A 130 -16.27 14.05 16.57
N MET A 131 -16.56 13.92 15.28
CA MET A 131 -15.87 12.99 14.37
C MET A 131 -14.49 13.48 13.91
N TYR A 132 -14.26 14.80 13.86
CA TYR A 132 -12.99 15.38 13.45
C TYR A 132 -11.94 15.23 14.56
N LYS A 133 -11.36 14.03 14.65
CA LYS A 133 -10.25 13.69 15.54
C LYS A 133 -9.13 13.06 14.71
N PRO A 134 -8.25 13.88 14.09
CA PRO A 134 -7.31 13.40 13.07
C PRO A 134 -6.41 12.26 13.53
N ILE A 135 -5.80 12.37 14.71
CA ILE A 135 -4.89 11.34 15.23
C ILE A 135 -5.66 10.09 15.67
N PRO A 136 -6.69 10.19 16.54
CA PRO A 136 -7.45 9.01 16.96
C PRO A 136 -8.08 8.24 15.80
N THR A 137 -8.72 8.93 14.84
CA THR A 137 -9.35 8.26 13.69
C THR A 137 -8.34 7.49 12.86
N VAL A 138 -7.20 8.10 12.51
CA VAL A 138 -6.16 7.40 11.74
C VAL A 138 -5.60 6.23 12.52
N VAL A 139 -5.27 6.40 13.81
CA VAL A 139 -4.71 5.33 14.66
C VAL A 139 -5.71 4.18 14.82
N THR A 140 -7.00 4.46 15.02
CA THR A 140 -8.02 3.41 15.16
C THR A 140 -8.23 2.65 13.86
N CYS A 141 -8.40 3.35 12.72
CA CYS A 141 -8.57 2.69 11.43
C CYS A 141 -7.36 1.83 11.05
N THR A 142 -6.15 2.35 11.26
CA THR A 142 -4.92 1.62 10.95
C THR A 142 -4.65 0.49 11.93
N GLY A 143 -4.95 0.69 13.21
CA GLY A 143 -4.87 -0.37 14.22
C GLY A 143 -5.78 -1.56 13.87
N ILE A 144 -7.01 -1.29 13.44
CA ILE A 144 -7.92 -2.34 12.95
C ILE A 144 -7.31 -3.08 11.75
N GLN A 145 -6.75 -2.35 10.77
CA GLN A 145 -6.09 -2.96 9.62
C GLN A 145 -4.91 -3.86 10.03
N VAL A 146 -4.07 -3.39 10.96
CA VAL A 146 -2.92 -4.16 11.45
C VAL A 146 -3.39 -5.45 12.13
N ILE A 147 -4.47 -5.39 12.91
CA ILE A 147 -5.07 -6.56 13.54
C ILE A 147 -5.56 -7.55 12.47
N ILE A 148 -6.28 -7.07 11.45
CA ILE A 148 -6.76 -7.91 10.34
C ILE A 148 -5.59 -8.56 9.60
N CYS A 149 -4.56 -7.78 9.26
CA CYS A 149 -3.34 -8.28 8.61
C CYS A 149 -2.64 -9.35 9.46
N THR A 150 -2.57 -9.14 10.78
CA THR A 150 -1.93 -10.08 11.70
C THR A 150 -2.70 -11.40 11.77
N PHE A 151 -4.03 -11.33 11.91
CA PHE A 151 -4.87 -12.53 11.89
C PHE A 151 -4.79 -13.27 10.56
N TRP A 152 -4.77 -12.53 9.44
CA TRP A 152 -4.59 -13.13 8.12
C TRP A 152 -3.26 -13.89 8.02
N LEU A 153 -2.15 -13.28 8.48
CA LEU A 153 -0.84 -13.93 8.47
C LEU A 153 -0.78 -15.17 9.36
N ILE A 154 -1.50 -15.20 10.49
CA ILE A 154 -1.54 -16.34 11.42
C ILE A 154 -2.35 -17.50 10.85
N PHE A 155 -3.55 -17.24 10.34
CA PHE A 155 -4.48 -18.30 9.90
C PHE A 155 -4.27 -18.73 8.45
N ASN A 156 -3.84 -17.82 7.58
CA ASN A 156 -3.70 -18.04 6.14
C ASN A 156 -2.40 -17.41 5.63
N THR A 157 -1.26 -17.89 6.13
CA THR A 157 0.04 -17.36 5.75
C THR A 157 0.27 -17.45 4.24
N PRO A 158 0.57 -16.34 3.54
CA PRO A 158 0.87 -16.38 2.11
C PRO A 158 2.20 -17.09 1.85
N PHE A 159 2.24 -17.86 0.77
CA PHE A 159 3.39 -18.66 0.38
C PHE A 159 3.68 -18.53 -1.12
N VAL A 160 4.93 -18.83 -1.50
CA VAL A 160 5.33 -18.82 -2.90
C VAL A 160 4.73 -20.06 -3.58
N ASN A 161 3.92 -19.83 -4.61
CA ASN A 161 3.27 -20.86 -5.40
C ASN A 161 3.87 -20.93 -6.81
N GLN A 162 3.97 -22.14 -7.34
CA GLN A 162 4.39 -22.39 -8.71
C GLN A 162 3.17 -22.72 -9.56
N ASN A 163 2.81 -21.80 -10.44
CA ASN A 163 1.69 -21.99 -11.33
C ASN A 163 2.15 -22.62 -12.66
N PHE A 164 1.54 -23.75 -13.00
CA PHE A 164 1.84 -24.55 -14.18
C PHE A 164 0.84 -24.37 -15.33
N SER A 165 -0.01 -23.33 -15.30
CA SER A 165 -0.99 -23.07 -16.36
C SER A 165 -0.39 -23.00 -17.77
N ILE A 166 0.89 -22.63 -17.90
CA ILE A 166 1.57 -22.56 -19.20
C ILE A 166 2.43 -23.84 -19.43
N PRO A 167 2.24 -24.59 -20.53
CA PRO A 167 2.88 -25.90 -20.73
C PRO A 167 4.42 -25.90 -20.66
N ARG A 168 5.05 -24.81 -21.13
CA ARG A 168 6.52 -24.65 -21.21
C ARG A 168 7.11 -23.68 -20.18
N ALA A 169 6.29 -23.11 -19.31
CA ALA A 169 6.69 -22.10 -18.36
C ALA A 169 6.16 -22.41 -16.94
N ILE A 170 6.82 -21.84 -15.93
CA ILE A 170 6.35 -21.86 -14.55
C ILE A 170 6.23 -20.40 -14.13
N ILE A 171 5.04 -19.96 -13.72
CA ILE A 171 4.87 -18.62 -13.16
C ILE A 171 5.08 -18.73 -11.66
N LEU A 172 6.04 -17.98 -11.13
CA LEU A 172 6.22 -17.81 -9.70
C LEU A 172 5.32 -16.66 -9.22
N GLU A 173 4.34 -16.99 -8.40
CA GLU A 173 3.42 -16.04 -7.79
C GLU A 173 3.35 -16.27 -6.28
N CYS A 174 2.87 -15.31 -5.50
CA CYS A 174 2.52 -15.61 -4.11
C CYS A 174 1.02 -15.86 -4.04
N ASN A 175 0.66 -17.02 -3.50
CA ASN A 175 -0.73 -17.33 -3.20
C ASN A 175 -1.10 -16.66 -1.86
N GLU A 176 -2.23 -15.94 -1.85
CA GLU A 176 -2.75 -15.27 -0.64
C GLU A 176 -3.43 -16.22 0.35
N GLY A 177 -3.60 -17.50 0.00
CA GLY A 177 -4.19 -18.54 0.86
C GLY A 177 -5.72 -18.45 0.95
N SER A 178 -6.29 -17.26 1.15
CA SER A 178 -7.75 -17.05 1.25
C SER A 178 -8.20 -15.76 0.59
N ILE A 179 -9.04 -15.89 -0.44
CA ILE A 179 -9.65 -14.77 -1.19
C ILE A 179 -10.54 -13.92 -0.27
N VAL A 180 -11.25 -14.54 0.68
CA VAL A 180 -12.13 -13.83 1.62
C VAL A 180 -11.31 -12.96 2.56
N ALA A 181 -10.22 -13.49 3.10
CA ALA A 181 -9.36 -12.73 3.98
C ALA A 181 -8.60 -11.62 3.23
N PHE A 182 -8.23 -11.87 1.98
CA PHE A 182 -7.70 -10.84 1.08
C PHE A 182 -8.72 -9.73 0.79
N GLY A 183 -10.01 -10.05 0.62
CA GLY A 183 -11.05 -9.06 0.38
C GLY A 183 -11.50 -8.27 1.61
N ILE A 184 -11.21 -8.76 2.83
CA ILE A 184 -11.44 -8.03 4.09
C ILE A 184 -10.28 -7.08 4.40
N MET A 185 -9.08 -7.35 3.87
CA MET A 185 -7.94 -6.44 3.92
C MET A 185 -8.10 -5.25 2.96
#